data_AF-A0A523GPY9-F1
#
_entry.id   AF-A0A523GPY9-F1
#
_cell.length_a   1.000
_cell.length_b   1.000
_cell.length_c   1.000
_cell.angle_alpha   90.00
_cell.angle_beta   90.00
_cell.angle_gamma   90.00
#
_symmetry.space_group_name_H-M   'P 1'
#
loop_
_entity.id
_entity.type
_entity.pdbx_description
1 polymer ?
#
loop_
_entity_poly.entity_id
_entity_poly.type
_entity_poly.pdbx_seq_one_letter_code
_entity_poly.pdbx_strand_id
1 'polypeptide(L)'
;MTNEILTSVLSGVGIGVLYVLSAYMTFRYALSRGQRMFLIIALGGIGIRLFVAISVITLVLVLSPVNQPAFLGGFFAVFVLGLILEVLMLHRSQLAASQKTGDPTGAGSSNV
;
A
#
# COMPACT_ATOMS: atom_id res chain seq x y z
N MET A 1 -8.44 32.31 -4.57
CA MET A 1 -8.16 31.61 -3.30
C MET A 1 -8.72 30.20 -3.27
N THR A 2 -10.04 29.98 -3.38
CA THR A 2 -10.64 28.61 -3.30
C THR A 2 -10.16 27.66 -4.40
N ASN A 3 -10.03 28.13 -5.64
CA ASN A 3 -9.62 27.28 -6.76
C ASN A 3 -8.17 26.76 -6.64
N GLU A 4 -7.24 27.57 -6.13
CA GLU A 4 -5.84 27.17 -5.92
C GLU A 4 -5.69 26.12 -4.81
N ILE A 5 -6.48 26.27 -3.74
CA ILE A 5 -6.56 25.29 -2.65
C ILE A 5 -7.13 23.98 -3.19
N LEU A 6 -8.24 24.06 -3.95
CA LEU A 6 -8.88 22.88 -4.53
C LEU A 6 -7.94 22.14 -5.48
N THR A 7 -7.24 22.83 -6.40
CA THR A 7 -6.26 22.21 -7.30
C THR A 7 -5.09 21.58 -6.54
N SER A 8 -4.64 22.21 -5.45
CA SER A 8 -3.57 21.68 -4.60
C SER A 8 -4.02 20.40 -3.86
N VAL A 9 -5.26 20.38 -3.34
CA VAL A 9 -5.83 19.18 -2.73
C VAL A 9 -5.98 18.07 -3.75
N LEU A 10 -6.53 18.36 -4.94
CA LEU A 10 -6.74 17.37 -6.00
C LEU A 10 -5.44 16.76 -6.51
N SER A 11 -4.37 17.55 -6.65
CA SER A 11 -3.07 17.01 -7.05
C SER A 11 -2.46 16.11 -5.98
N GLY A 12 -2.57 16.50 -4.70
CA GLY A 12 -2.17 15.66 -3.56
C GLY A 12 -2.94 14.34 -3.50
N VAL A 13 -4.27 14.42 -3.64
CA VAL A 13 -5.17 13.25 -3.72
C VAL A 13 -4.80 12.36 -4.90
N GLY A 14 -4.55 12.92 -6.09
CA GLY A 14 -4.18 12.17 -7.28
C GLY A 14 -2.90 11.36 -7.08
N ILE A 15 -1.86 11.97 -6.50
CA ILE A 15 -0.61 11.28 -6.17
C ILE A 15 -0.86 10.19 -5.10
N GLY A 16 -1.67 10.50 -4.09
CA GLY A 16 -2.07 9.52 -3.07
C GLY A 16 -2.79 8.31 -3.65
N VAL A 17 -3.68 8.51 -4.64
CA VAL A 17 -4.39 7.43 -5.33
C VAL A 17 -3.40 6.58 -6.14
N LEU A 18 -2.44 7.19 -6.84
CA LEU A 18 -1.38 6.45 -7.55
C LEU A 18 -0.54 5.60 -6.58
N TYR A 19 -0.24 6.14 -5.39
CA TYR A 19 0.41 5.39 -4.33
C TYR A 19 -0.42 4.15 -3.94
N VAL A 20 -1.71 4.30 -3.65
CA VAL A 20 -2.60 3.17 -3.27
C VAL A 20 -2.74 2.16 -4.41
N LEU A 21 -2.79 2.59 -5.66
CA LEU A 21 -2.86 1.69 -6.80
C LEU A 21 -1.58 0.85 -6.92
N SER A 22 -0.41 1.49 -6.74
CA SER A 22 0.86 0.77 -6.67
C SER A 22 0.92 -0.19 -5.47
N ALA A 23 0.31 0.19 -4.34
CA ALA A 23 0.14 -0.65 -3.16
C ALA A 23 -0.56 -1.96 -3.51
N TYR A 24 -1.73 -1.82 -4.12
CA TYR A 24 -2.59 -2.92 -4.53
C TYR A 24 -1.96 -3.83 -5.58
N MET A 25 -1.29 -3.29 -6.59
CA MET A 25 -0.66 -4.09 -7.64
C MET A 25 0.46 -4.97 -7.09
N THR A 26 1.33 -4.42 -6.23
CA THR A 26 2.39 -5.22 -5.60
C THR A 26 1.81 -6.28 -4.68
N PHE A 27 0.76 -5.97 -3.92
CA PHE A 27 0.08 -6.95 -3.07
C PHE A 27 -0.51 -8.10 -3.90
N ARG A 28 -1.19 -7.77 -5.01
CA ARG A 28 -1.73 -8.78 -5.95
C ARG A 28 -0.64 -9.64 -6.57
N TYR A 29 0.50 -9.03 -6.91
CA TYR A 29 1.66 -9.76 -7.42
C TYR A 29 2.28 -10.65 -6.34
N ALA A 30 2.42 -10.18 -5.12
CA ALA A 30 3.01 -10.92 -4.01
C ALA A 30 2.16 -12.15 -3.63
N LEU A 31 0.82 -12.03 -3.65
CA LEU A 31 -0.13 -13.13 -3.40
C LEU A 31 0.07 -14.33 -4.33
N SER A 32 0.61 -14.13 -5.53
CA SER A 32 0.89 -15.21 -6.48
C SER A 32 2.16 -16.02 -6.16
N ARG A 33 2.92 -15.62 -5.12
CA ARG A 33 4.23 -16.18 -4.77
C ARG A 33 4.21 -16.83 -3.38
N GLY A 34 5.19 -17.69 -3.11
CA GLY A 34 5.33 -18.36 -1.80
C GLY A 34 5.58 -17.40 -0.63
N GLN A 35 5.28 -17.83 0.59
CA GLN A 35 5.24 -17.00 1.81
C GLN A 35 6.54 -16.22 2.11
N ARG A 36 7.71 -16.81 1.89
CA ARG A 36 9.01 -16.11 2.02
C ARG A 36 9.17 -14.99 0.98
N MET A 37 8.78 -15.27 -0.26
CA MET A 37 8.88 -14.31 -1.37
C MET A 37 7.87 -13.17 -1.20
N PHE A 38 6.69 -13.47 -0.66
CA PHE A 38 5.64 -12.50 -0.34
C PHE A 38 6.16 -11.40 0.59
N LEU A 39 6.82 -11.77 1.70
CA LEU A 39 7.36 -10.82 2.67
C LEU A 39 8.46 -9.93 2.06
N ILE A 40 9.35 -10.51 1.26
CA ILE A 40 10.43 -9.76 0.60
C ILE A 40 9.85 -8.74 -0.39
N ILE A 41 8.86 -9.16 -1.20
CA ILE A 41 8.22 -8.28 -2.19
C ILE A 41 7.38 -7.21 -1.50
N ALA A 42 6.64 -7.55 -0.44
CA ALA A 42 5.84 -6.59 0.31
C ALA A 42 6.72 -5.55 1.01
N LEU A 43 7.75 -5.98 1.74
CA LEU A 43 8.63 -5.08 2.48
C LEU A 43 9.49 -4.22 1.55
N GLY A 44 10.07 -4.82 0.49
CA GLY A 44 10.80 -4.11 -0.54
C GLY A 44 9.90 -3.13 -1.31
N GLY A 45 8.67 -3.54 -1.61
CA GLY A 45 7.66 -2.71 -2.25
C GLY A 45 7.30 -1.48 -1.41
N ILE A 46 7.11 -1.63 -0.10
CA ILE A 46 6.90 -0.48 0.81
C ILE A 46 8.09 0.49 0.74
N GLY A 47 9.32 -0.01 0.86
CA GLY A 47 10.52 0.83 0.81
C GLY A 47 10.64 1.64 -0.49
N ILE A 48 10.48 0.97 -1.64
CA ILE A 48 10.53 1.62 -2.95
C ILE A 48 9.41 2.65 -3.10
N ARG A 49 8.18 2.32 -2.70
CA ARG A 49 7.04 3.24 -2.82
C ARG A 49 7.19 4.46 -1.92
N LEU A 50 7.72 4.31 -0.71
CA LEU A 50 8.01 5.46 0.16
C LEU A 50 9.08 6.36 -0.46
N PHE A 51 10.16 5.78 -0.99
CA PHE A 51 11.20 6.55 -1.67
C PHE A 51 10.65 7.33 -2.88
N VAL A 52 9.84 6.68 -3.72
CA VAL A 52 9.18 7.32 -4.86
C VAL A 52 8.20 8.40 -4.41
N ALA A 53 7.35 8.13 -3.41
CA ALA A 53 6.37 9.09 -2.91
C ALA A 53 7.07 10.35 -2.36
N ILE A 54 8.11 10.18 -1.54
CA ILE A 54 8.90 11.30 -1.02
C ILE A 54 9.53 12.09 -2.18
N SER A 55 10.14 11.40 -3.15
CA SER A 55 10.76 12.05 -4.31
C SER A 55 9.76 12.88 -5.11
N VAL A 56 8.56 12.33 -5.37
CA VAL A 56 7.49 13.01 -6.11
C VAL A 56 6.95 14.21 -5.31
N ILE A 57 6.70 14.05 -4.02
CA ILE A 57 6.26 15.14 -3.14
C ILE A 57 7.29 16.26 -3.12
N THR A 58 8.57 15.94 -2.93
CA THR A 58 9.67 16.91 -2.97
C THR A 58 9.72 17.62 -4.32
N LEU A 59 9.60 16.89 -5.42
CA LEU A 59 9.60 17.47 -6.76
C LEU A 59 8.43 18.46 -6.95
N VAL A 60 7.23 18.09 -6.51
CA VAL A 60 6.04 18.95 -6.59
C VAL A 60 6.21 20.19 -5.70
N LEU A 61 6.72 20.04 -4.48
CA LEU A 61 6.93 21.17 -3.57
C LEU A 61 8.01 22.15 -4.04
N VAL A 62 9.02 21.66 -4.77
CA VAL A 62 10.12 22.49 -5.30
C VAL A 62 9.75 23.16 -6.62
N LEU A 63 9.06 22.45 -7.52
CA LEU A 63 8.81 22.92 -8.87
C LEU A 63 7.43 23.57 -9.05
N SER A 64 6.45 23.25 -8.21
CA SER A 64 5.08 23.72 -8.39
C SER A 64 4.71 24.79 -7.37
N PRO A 65 4.09 25.91 -7.79
CA PRO A 65 3.53 26.90 -6.88
C PRO A 65 2.19 26.39 -6.29
N VAL A 66 2.24 25.33 -5.49
CA VAL A 66 1.09 24.76 -4.78
C VAL A 66 0.99 25.31 -3.37
N ASN A 67 -0.25 25.39 -2.86
CA ASN A 67 -0.46 25.63 -1.44
C ASN A 67 -0.01 24.38 -0.66
N GLN A 68 1.17 24.47 -0.05
CA GLN A 68 1.84 23.34 0.61
C GLN A 68 0.95 22.60 1.62
N PRO A 69 0.27 23.27 2.58
CA PRO A 69 -0.56 22.54 3.55
C PRO A 69 -1.79 21.89 2.92
N ALA A 70 -2.41 22.50 1.91
CA ALA A 70 -3.53 21.90 1.19
C ALA A 70 -3.11 20.66 0.38
N PHE A 71 -1.98 20.75 -0.31
CA PHE A 71 -1.39 19.63 -1.05
C PHE A 71 -1.01 18.47 -0.14
N LEU A 72 -0.25 18.75 0.93
CA LEU A 72 0.16 17.75 1.90
C LEU A 72 -1.06 17.13 2.59
N GLY A 73 -2.05 17.93 2.98
CA GLY A 73 -3.28 17.43 3.59
C GLY A 73 -4.03 16.46 2.70
N GLY A 74 -4.20 16.79 1.42
CA GLY A 74 -4.85 15.92 0.43
C GLY A 74 -4.09 14.61 0.21
N PHE A 75 -2.78 14.69 0.01
CA PHE A 75 -1.92 13.50 -0.12
C PHE A 75 -1.96 12.63 1.13
N PHE A 76 -1.76 13.24 2.31
CA PHE A 76 -1.60 12.53 3.57
C PHE A 76 -2.89 11.79 3.97
N ALA A 77 -4.06 12.39 3.74
CA ALA A 77 -5.34 11.74 3.99
C ALA A 77 -5.47 10.43 3.20
N VAL A 78 -5.18 10.47 1.89
CA VAL A 78 -5.25 9.28 1.02
C VAL A 78 -4.14 8.29 1.36
N PHE A 79 -2.93 8.77 1.64
CA PHE A 79 -1.79 7.95 2.01
C PHE A 79 -2.05 7.14 3.29
N VAL A 80 -2.59 7.78 4.34
CA VAL A 80 -2.95 7.11 5.59
C VAL A 80 -4.04 6.06 5.37
N LEU A 81 -5.10 6.39 4.61
CA LEU A 81 -6.14 5.41 4.24
C LEU A 81 -5.54 4.22 3.47
N GLY A 82 -4.63 4.50 2.54
CA GLY A 82 -3.87 3.50 1.80
C GLY A 82 -3.06 2.56 2.69
N LEU A 83 -2.32 3.11 3.64
CA LEU A 83 -1.54 2.33 4.59
C LEU A 83 -2.43 1.46 5.49
N ILE A 84 -3.56 1.98 5.96
CA ILE A 84 -4.52 1.20 6.75
C ILE A 84 -4.99 0.00 5.93
N LEU A 85 -5.39 0.21 4.67
CA LEU A 85 -5.83 -0.87 3.79
C LEU A 85 -4.70 -1.89 3.54
N GLU A 86 -3.47 -1.42 3.33
CA GLU A 86 -2.32 -2.28 3.09
C GLU A 86 -1.99 -3.16 4.31
N VAL A 87 -2.00 -2.60 5.52
CA VAL A 87 -1.80 -3.34 6.78
C VAL A 87 -2.92 -4.37 6.99
N LEU A 88 -4.18 -4.00 6.75
CA LEU A 88 -5.31 -4.91 6.86
C LEU A 88 -5.21 -6.08 5.87
N MET A 89 -4.80 -5.81 4.63
CA MET A 89 -4.60 -6.83 3.60
C MET A 89 -3.46 -7.80 3.96
N LEU A 90 -2.34 -7.29 4.47
CA LEU A 90 -1.21 -8.09 4.94
C LEU A 90 -1.62 -8.99 6.11
N HIS A 91 -2.31 -8.43 7.11
CA HIS A 91 -2.75 -9.18 8.28
C HIS A 91 -3.70 -10.33 7.90
N ARG A 92 -4.72 -10.05 7.07
CA ARG A 92 -5.65 -11.09 6.59
C ARG A 92 -4.95 -12.23 5.84
N SER A 93 -3.92 -11.91 5.06
CA SER A 93 -3.16 -12.92 4.29
C SER A 93 -2.32 -13.83 5.18
N GLN A 94 -1.77 -13.31 6.28
CA GLN A 94 -1.01 -14.13 7.23
C GLN A 94 -1.91 -15.09 8.02
N LEU A 95 -3.11 -14.67 8.44
CA LEU A 95 -4.06 -15.56 9.11
C LEU A 95 -4.47 -16.75 8.23
N ALA A 96 -4.72 -16.50 6.95
CA ALA A 96 -5.05 -17.55 5.99
C ALA A 96 -3.89 -18.55 5.77
N ALA A 97 -2.63 -18.09 5.82
CA ALA A 97 -1.47 -18.96 5.70
C ALA A 97 -1.25 -19.83 6.95
N SER A 98 -1.47 -19.29 8.15
CA SER A 98 -1.29 -20.03 9.40
C SER A 98 -2.30 -21.16 9.60
N GLN A 99 -3.54 -21.04 9.10
CA GLN A 99 -4.53 -22.12 9.18
C GLN A 99 -4.13 -23.37 8.37
N LYS A 100 -3.41 -23.21 7.26
CA LYS A 100 -3.03 -24.34 6.39
C LYS A 100 -1.97 -25.27 7.02
N THR A 101 -1.22 -24.77 7.99
CA THR A 101 -0.17 -25.52 8.70
C THR A 101 -0.67 -26.13 10.02
N GLY A 102 -1.88 -25.74 10.47
CA GLY A 102 -2.47 -26.15 11.74
C GLY A 102 -3.44 -27.34 11.66
N ASP A 103 -3.55 -28.04 10.53
CA ASP A 103 -4.34 -29.27 10.41
C ASP A 103 -3.46 -30.52 10.50
N PRO A 104 -3.29 -31.13 11.70
CA PRO A 104 -2.71 -32.45 11.87
C PRO A 104 -3.70 -33.60 11.63
N THR A 105 -4.92 -33.34 11.12
CA THR A 105 -6.00 -34.34 11.01
C THR A 105 -6.38 -34.73 9.59
N GLY A 106 -5.47 -34.54 8.62
CA GLY A 106 -5.49 -35.25 7.34
C GLY A 106 -5.35 -36.77 7.53
N ALA A 107 -6.48 -37.40 7.84
CA ALA A 107 -6.77 -38.82 7.88
C ALA A 107 -5.75 -39.76 7.21
N GLY A 108 -4.90 -40.37 8.03
CA GLY A 108 -4.21 -41.63 7.74
C GLY A 108 -4.75 -42.78 8.60
N SER A 109 -6.06 -42.77 8.89
CA SER A 109 -6.77 -43.88 9.55
C SER A 109 -8.14 -44.08 8.89
N SER A 110 -8.17 -44.94 7.87
CA SER A 110 -9.30 -45.85 7.66
C SER A 110 -8.84 -47.06 6.84
N ASN A 111 -8.84 -48.22 7.50
CA ASN A 111 -8.70 -49.59 7.00
C ASN A 111 -8.98 -49.82 5.51
N VAL A 112 -8.01 -50.38 4.78
CA VAL A 112 -8.00 -51.78 4.24
C VAL A 112 -6.55 -52.27 4.23
#